data_AF-A0A1I8B209-F1
#
_entry.id   AF-A0A1I8B209-F1
#
_cell.length_a   1.000
_cell.length_b   1.000
_cell.length_c   1.000
_cell.angle_alpha   90.00
_cell.angle_beta   90.00
_cell.angle_gamma   90.00
#
_symmetry.space_group_name_H-M   'P 1'
#
loop_
_entity.id
_entity.type
_entity.pdbx_description
1 polymer ?
#
loop_
_entity_poly.entity_id
_entity_poly.type
_entity_poly.pdbx_seq_one_letter_code
_entity_poly.pdbx_strand_id
1 'polypeptide(L)'
;MFICAVRALEQFHKHGIHNDINAKNFVIPYNHNLNTPLESCKLIDFNKSVLNSDQRTIEFYRACTQNKANNRPNAQSIHNFLKGEYNLF
;
A
#
# COMPACT_ATOMS: atom_id res chain seq x y z
N MET A 1 -11.01 -7.99 17.68
CA MET A 1 -11.10 -7.88 16.20
C MET A 1 -11.29 -6.43 15.74
N PHE A 2 -12.23 -5.66 16.28
CA PHE A 2 -12.47 -4.27 15.84
C PHE A 2 -11.26 -3.32 16.00
N ILE A 3 -10.53 -3.39 17.12
CA ILE A 3 -9.41 -2.47 17.40
C ILE A 3 -8.25 -2.61 16.39
N CYS A 4 -7.91 -3.84 15.98
CA CYS A 4 -6.80 -4.04 15.04
C CYS A 4 -7.16 -3.64 13.61
N ALA A 5 -8.42 -3.86 13.19
CA ALA A 5 -8.92 -3.35 11.90
C ALA A 5 -8.87 -1.83 11.84
N VAL A 6 -9.31 -1.14 12.90
CA VAL A 6 -9.22 0.33 13.01
C VAL A 6 -7.78 0.80 12.91
N ARG A 7 -6.83 0.17 13.62
CA ARG A 7 -5.40 0.54 13.53
C ARG A 7 -4.82 0.36 12.13
N ALA A 8 -5.17 -0.72 11.43
CA ALA A 8 -4.72 -0.95 10.07
C ALA A 8 -5.27 0.11 9.10
N LEU A 9 -6.54 0.49 9.27
CA LEU A 9 -7.14 1.60 8.51
C LEU A 9 -6.49 2.94 8.85
N GLU A 10 -6.28 3.26 10.13
CA GLU A 10 -5.60 4.50 10.56
C GLU A 10 -4.19 4.62 9.97
N GLN A 11 -3.44 3.51 9.88
CA GLN A 11 -2.13 3.49 9.24
C GLN A 11 -2.23 3.79 7.74
N PHE A 12 -3.14 3.12 7.04
CA PHE A 12 -3.31 3.35 5.61
C PHE A 12 -3.86 4.75 5.30
N HIS A 13 -4.74 5.29 6.14
CA HIS A 13 -5.38 6.59 5.98
C HIS A 13 -4.44 7.80 6.05
N LYS A 14 -3.20 7.60 6.50
CA LYS A 14 -2.12 8.59 6.34
C LYS A 14 -1.70 8.78 4.87
N HIS A 15 -1.95 7.79 4.02
CA HIS A 15 -1.44 7.71 2.65
C HIS A 15 -2.54 7.52 1.60
N GLY A 16 -3.77 7.16 1.97
CA GLY A 16 -4.84 6.93 1.02
C GLY A 16 -6.16 6.51 1.69
N ILE A 17 -7.21 6.30 0.90
CA ILE A 17 -8.52 5.87 1.36
C ILE A 17 -8.80 4.47 0.81
N HIS A 18 -9.22 3.55 1.68
CA HIS A 18 -9.65 2.22 1.25
C HIS A 18 -11.16 2.22 1.00
N ASN A 19 -11.59 2.07 -0.25
CA ASN A 19 -13.01 2.13 -0.61
C ASN A 19 -13.73 0.77 -0.52
N ASP A 20 -13.06 -0.27 -0.01
CA ASP A 20 -13.65 -1.61 0.15
C ASP A 20 -13.46 -2.18 1.56
N ILE A 21 -13.98 -1.46 2.56
CA ILE A 21 -13.85 -1.86 3.96
C ILE A 21 -14.91 -2.92 4.27
N ASN A 22 -14.47 -4.18 4.32
CA ASN A 22 -15.29 -5.31 4.74
C ASN A 22 -14.44 -6.36 5.46
N ALA A 23 -15.08 -7.27 6.22
CA ALA A 23 -14.37 -8.23 7.06
C ALA A 23 -13.43 -9.18 6.31
N LYS A 24 -13.68 -9.46 5.02
CA LYS A 24 -12.84 -10.35 4.19
C LYS A 24 -11.51 -9.70 3.82
N ASN A 25 -11.44 -8.37 3.88
CA ASN A 25 -10.25 -7.58 3.55
C ASN A 25 -9.33 -7.36 4.76
N PHE A 26 -9.54 -8.12 5.85
CA PHE A 26 -8.69 -8.13 7.02
C PHE A 26 -8.20 -9.55 7.29
N VAL A 27 -6.88 -9.74 7.31
CA VAL A 27 -6.25 -11.03 7.59
C VAL A 27 -5.59 -11.00 8.95
N ILE A 28 -5.91 -11.99 9.78
CA ILE A 28 -5.31 -12.20 11.10
C ILE A 28 -4.37 -13.40 11.00
N PRO A 29 -3.05 -13.24 11.24
CA PRO A 29 -2.11 -14.36 11.24
C PRO A 29 -2.44 -15.38 12.34
N TYR A 30 -2.29 -16.67 12.03
CA TYR A 30 -2.43 -17.76 13.01
C TYR A 30 -1.26 -17.73 14.02
N ASN A 31 -1.53 -17.99 15.31
CA ASN A 31 -0.55 -18.01 16.42
C ASN A 31 0.13 -16.67 16.82
N HIS A 32 -0.53 -15.53 16.61
CA HIS A 32 0.01 -14.24 17.03
C HIS A 32 -0.04 -14.02 18.56
N ASN A 33 1.03 -13.45 19.12
CA ASN A 33 1.13 -13.05 20.53
C ASN A 33 0.27 -11.81 20.82
N LEU A 34 -0.81 -11.96 21.59
CA LEU A 34 -1.72 -10.86 21.95
C LEU A 34 -1.02 -9.66 22.64
N ASN A 35 0.22 -9.83 23.11
CA ASN A 35 1.02 -8.78 23.74
C ASN A 35 1.75 -7.85 22.75
N THR A 36 1.78 -8.14 21.45
CA THR A 36 2.39 -7.29 20.39
C THR A 36 1.37 -6.86 19.32
N PRO A 37 0.39 -6.00 19.64
CA PRO A 37 -0.79 -5.76 18.81
C PRO A 37 -0.53 -5.11 17.43
N LEU A 38 0.68 -4.65 17.12
CA LEU A 38 1.04 -4.12 15.79
C LEU A 38 1.16 -5.21 14.71
N GLU A 39 1.21 -6.49 15.07
CA GLU A 39 1.32 -7.63 14.14
C GLU A 39 -0.01 -8.37 13.90
N SER A 40 -1.11 -7.87 14.49
CA SER A 40 -2.33 -8.67 14.70
C SER A 40 -3.36 -8.63 13.57
N CYS A 41 -3.30 -7.68 12.63
CA CYS A 41 -4.25 -7.62 11.51
C CYS A 41 -3.66 -6.89 10.31
N LYS A 42 -3.77 -7.49 9.14
CA LYS A 42 -3.32 -6.93 7.87
C LYS A 42 -4.51 -6.53 7.04
N LEU A 43 -4.57 -5.25 6.67
CA LEU A 43 -5.50 -4.78 5.64
C LEU A 43 -5.00 -5.24 4.28
N ILE A 44 -5.87 -5.85 3.48
CA ILE A 44 -5.57 -6.41 2.17
C ILE A 44 -6.57 -5.92 1.10
N ASP A 45 -6.33 -6.33 -0.14
CA ASP A 45 -7.14 -6.02 -1.32
C ASP A 45 -7.31 -4.52 -1.58
N PHE A 46 -6.23 -3.88 -2.05
CA PHE A 46 -6.18 -2.43 -2.30
C PHE A 46 -6.69 -2.02 -3.68
N ASN A 47 -7.36 -2.92 -4.43
CA ASN A 47 -7.73 -2.67 -5.82
C ASN A 47 -8.69 -1.48 -6.02
N LYS A 48 -9.48 -1.17 -4.99
CA LYS A 48 -10.40 -0.01 -4.99
C LYS A 48 -9.86 1.18 -4.18
N SER A 49 -8.66 1.06 -3.63
CA SER A 49 -8.06 2.11 -2.82
C SER A 49 -7.59 3.28 -3.69
N VAL A 50 -7.60 4.46 -3.10
CA VAL A 50 -7.10 5.69 -3.73
C VAL A 50 -5.98 6.23 -2.85
N LEU A 51 -4.84 6.58 -3.43
CA LEU A 51 -3.74 7.16 -2.68
C LEU A 51 -3.86 8.68 -2.63
N ASN A 52 -3.51 9.25 -1.48
CA ASN A 52 -3.22 10.66 -1.31
C ASN A 52 -1.84 10.92 -1.92
N SER A 53 -1.81 11.03 -3.25
CA SER A 53 -0.58 11.14 -4.01
C SER A 53 -0.34 12.56 -4.48
N ASP A 54 0.88 13.04 -4.29
CA ASP A 54 1.37 14.20 -5.03
C ASP A 54 1.51 13.88 -6.53
N GLN A 55 1.67 14.93 -7.34
CA GLN A 55 1.77 14.82 -8.79
C GLN A 55 2.87 13.84 -9.23
N ARG A 56 3.98 13.79 -8.51
CA ARG A 56 5.14 12.93 -8.81
C ARG A 56 4.80 11.45 -8.64
N THR A 57 4.09 11.13 -7.57
CA THR A 57 3.61 9.77 -7.28
C THR A 57 2.62 9.30 -8.35
N ILE A 58 1.73 10.20 -8.80
CA ILE A 58 0.78 9.92 -9.89
C ILE A 58 1.51 9.59 -11.19
N GLU A 59 2.52 10.38 -11.55
CA GLU A 59 3.32 10.16 -12.76
C GLU A 59 4.09 8.84 -12.71
N PHE A 60 4.67 8.50 -11.56
CA PHE A 60 5.35 7.24 -11.38
C PHE A 60 4.39 6.04 -11.52
N TYR A 61 3.20 6.11 -10.93
CA TYR A 61 2.18 5.08 -11.12
C TYR A 61 1.74 4.94 -12.57
N ARG A 62 1.62 6.05 -13.31
CA ARG A 62 1.32 6.02 -14.75
C ARG A 62 2.43 5.32 -15.54
N ALA A 63 3.69 5.46 -15.14
CA ALA A 63 4.80 4.71 -15.75
C ALA A 63 4.68 3.19 -15.48
N CYS A 64 4.26 2.80 -14.28
CA CYS A 64 4.03 1.38 -13.94
C CYS A 64 2.87 0.74 -14.72
N THR A 65 1.87 1.51 -15.13
CA THR A 65 0.66 1.01 -15.80
C THR A 65 0.69 1.15 -17.32
N GLN A 66 1.85 1.46 -17.92
CA GLN A 66 1.95 1.59 -19.37
C GLN A 66 1.56 0.29 -20.10
N ASN A 67 0.86 0.43 -21.23
CA ASN A 67 0.40 -0.70 -22.05
C ASN A 67 1.57 -1.59 -22.53
N LYS A 68 2.70 -0.97 -22.90
CA LYS A 68 3.91 -1.69 -23.30
C LYS A 68 4.71 -2.10 -22.06
N ALA A 69 4.83 -3.40 -21.82
CA ALA A 69 5.53 -3.94 -20.66
C ALA A 69 6.98 -3.45 -20.55
N ASN A 70 7.70 -3.35 -21.68
CA ASN A 70 9.10 -2.91 -21.71
C ASN A 70 9.31 -1.44 -21.35
N ASN A 71 8.25 -0.64 -21.30
CA ASN A 71 8.34 0.75 -20.89
C ASN A 71 8.03 0.96 -19.40
N ARG A 72 7.60 -0.10 -18.70
CA ARG A 72 7.35 -0.04 -17.27
C ARG A 72 8.69 -0.02 -16.54
N PRO A 73 8.81 0.72 -15.43
CA PRO A 73 10.00 0.63 -14.58
C PRO A 73 10.18 -0.81 -14.09
N ASN A 74 11.43 -1.27 -14.07
CA ASN A 74 11.77 -2.56 -13.48
C ASN A 74 11.71 -2.50 -11.94
N ALA A 75 11.85 -3.65 -11.28
CA ALA A 75 11.76 -3.71 -9.82
C ALA A 75 12.81 -2.83 -9.11
N GLN A 76 14.03 -2.72 -9.66
CA GLN A 76 15.08 -1.86 -9.10
C GLN A 76 14.70 -0.38 -9.18
N SER A 77 14.14 0.04 -10.32
CA SER A 77 13.58 1.36 -10.52
C SER A 77 12.45 1.66 -9.54
N ILE A 78 11.55 0.71 -9.28
CA ILE A 78 10.51 0.91 -8.25
C ILE A 78 11.13 1.07 -6.86
N HIS A 79 12.09 0.23 -6.52
CA HIS A 79 12.75 0.27 -5.22
C HIS A 79 13.50 1.59 -4.97
N ASN A 80 14.27 2.08 -5.97
CA ASN A 80 14.99 3.35 -5.83
C ASN A 80 14.04 4.53 -5.66
N PHE A 81 12.86 4.51 -6.33
CA PHE A 81 11.87 5.58 -6.24
C PHE A 81 11.31 5.64 -4.81
N LEU A 82 10.97 4.49 -4.25
CA LEU A 82 10.46 4.36 -2.88
C LEU A 82 11.48 4.79 -1.82
N LYS A 83 12.78 4.63 -2.10
CA LYS A 83 13.85 5.11 -1.20
C LYS A 83 14.17 6.61 -1.35
N GLY A 84 13.57 7.29 -2.33
CA GLY A 84 13.94 8.67 -2.67
C GLY A 84 15.32 8.78 -3.34
N GLU A 85 15.90 7.66 -3.78
CA GLU A 85 17.22 7.54 -4.40
C GLU A 85 17.14 7.69 -5.94
N TYR A 86 16.27 8.58 -6.42
CA TYR A 86 16.13 8.86 -7.84
C TYR A 86 16.90 10.11 -8.25
N ASN A 87 17.86 9.93 -9.16
CA ASN A 87 18.44 11.03 -9.90
C ASN A 87 17.53 11.34 -11.10
N LEU A 88 16.87 12.49 -11.06
CA LEU A 88 16.21 13.07 -12.22
C LEU A 88 17.31 13.44 -13.23
N PHE A 89 17.42 12.67 -14.31
CA PHE A 89 17.99 13.16 -15.57
C PHE A 89 16.86 13.78 -16.38
#